data_AF-A0A6I7YNT5-F1
#
_entry.id   AF-A0A6I7YNT5-F1
#
_cell.length_a   1.000
_cell.length_b   1.000
_cell.length_c   1.000
_cell.angle_alpha   90.00
_cell.angle_beta   90.00
_cell.angle_gamma   90.00
#
_symmetry.space_group_name_H-M   'P 1'
#
loop_
_entity.id
_entity.type
_entity.pdbx_description
1 polymer ?
#
loop_
_entity_poly.entity_id
_entity_poly.type
_entity_poly.pdbx_seq_one_letter_code
_entity_poly.pdbx_strand_id
1 'polypeptide(L)'
;MTSSAFPPVHPLQPYGWDDAWAGEFAPYAAEGLLAGRVVRVDRGQCDVVTADGVLRADTAFVTPHDPMRVVCTGDWVAVEPGGNPRYVRTYLPRRTAFVRSTSSKRSEGQILAANVDHAVVAVSLALELELGRIERFLALAWESGAQPVVVLTKADLVPDPVTLGHLVQDVETTAPGVAVIPVSATTGDGLDVLAAVLSGGTTVLLGQSGAGKSTLANALIGEDVMDVQAARDVDGKGRHTTTTRNLLALPGGGVLIDTPGLRGVGLWDAESGVGQVFAEIEELAADCRFHDCAHVAEPGCAVLDALDSGALPERRLDSYRKLLRENQRIVAKTDARLRAEIRRDWKRRGARRLRVVVVWRPLPSTSRAACTSITSSPIRALARVDLPA
;
A
#
# COMPACT_ATOMS: atom_id res chain seq x y z
N MET A 1 -26.36 38.97 22.03
CA MET A 1 -25.39 38.49 21.02
C MET A 1 -24.53 37.44 21.69
N THR A 2 -25.00 36.20 21.70
CA THR A 2 -24.26 35.06 22.25
C THR A 2 -23.17 34.68 21.27
N SER A 3 -21.93 34.97 21.64
CA SER A 3 -20.73 34.52 20.96
C SER A 3 -20.74 33.00 20.91
N SER A 4 -21.01 32.44 19.72
CA SER A 4 -20.74 31.04 19.41
C SER A 4 -19.22 30.87 19.41
N ALA A 5 -18.65 30.55 20.58
CA ALA A 5 -17.28 30.06 20.65
C ALA A 5 -17.27 28.70 19.96
N PHE A 6 -16.69 28.65 18.76
CA PHE A 6 -16.35 27.37 18.14
C PHE A 6 -15.49 26.58 19.12
N PRO A 7 -15.72 25.26 19.31
CA PRO A 7 -14.87 24.46 20.15
C PRO A 7 -13.41 24.59 19.69
N PRO A 8 -12.43 24.56 20.60
CA PRO A 8 -11.03 24.66 20.23
C PRO A 8 -10.70 23.55 19.23
N VAL A 9 -10.32 23.96 18.02
CA VAL A 9 -9.86 23.09 16.93
C VAL A 9 -8.68 22.29 17.46
N HIS A 10 -8.75 20.96 17.40
CA HIS A 10 -7.67 20.11 17.89
C HIS A 10 -6.39 20.41 17.08
N PRO A 11 -5.19 20.54 17.70
CA PRO A 11 -3.96 20.90 16.97
C PRO A 11 -3.60 19.94 15.83
N LEU A 12 -4.07 18.69 15.90
CA LEU A 12 -3.86 17.67 14.87
C LEU A 12 -4.99 17.61 13.82
N GLN A 13 -6.04 18.43 13.92
CA GLN A 13 -7.14 18.47 12.95
C GLN A 13 -6.69 18.84 11.53
N PRO A 14 -5.74 19.78 11.31
CA PRO A 14 -5.16 20.01 9.98
C PRO A 14 -4.51 18.75 9.38
N TYR A 15 -4.12 17.82 10.24
CA TYR A 15 -3.57 16.52 9.88
C TYR A 15 -4.63 15.42 9.93
N GLY A 16 -5.93 15.70 9.83
CA GLY A 16 -7.00 14.70 9.74
C GLY A 16 -7.40 14.04 11.06
N TRP A 17 -7.12 14.67 12.20
CA TRP A 17 -7.62 14.20 13.50
C TRP A 17 -9.14 14.43 13.62
N ASP A 18 -9.86 13.40 14.06
CA ASP A 18 -11.32 13.39 14.22
C ASP A 18 -11.73 12.73 15.56
N ASP A 19 -13.02 12.76 15.88
CA ASP A 19 -13.56 12.18 17.13
C ASP A 19 -13.36 10.66 17.21
N ALA A 20 -13.34 9.97 16.06
CA ALA A 20 -13.09 8.54 16.02
C ALA A 20 -11.62 8.23 16.38
N TRP A 21 -10.66 9.05 15.93
CA TRP A 21 -9.27 8.95 16.39
C TRP A 21 -9.12 9.30 17.87
N ALA A 22 -9.86 10.29 18.36
CA ALA A 22 -9.89 10.61 19.78
C ALA A 22 -10.40 9.42 20.63
N GLY A 23 -11.44 8.73 20.15
CA GLY A 23 -11.96 7.51 20.77
C GLY A 23 -10.95 6.36 20.80
N GLU A 24 -10.33 6.06 19.66
CA GLU A 24 -9.28 5.03 19.54
C GLU A 24 -8.05 5.37 20.40
N PHE A 25 -7.75 6.66 20.59
CA PHE A 25 -6.60 7.11 21.36
C PHE A 25 -6.84 7.17 22.88
N ALA A 26 -8.09 7.23 23.33
CA ALA A 26 -8.45 7.46 24.73
C ALA A 26 -7.75 6.53 25.74
N PRO A 27 -7.53 5.22 25.48
CA PRO A 27 -6.79 4.34 26.39
C PRO A 27 -5.33 4.79 26.59
N TYR A 28 -4.67 5.26 25.52
CA TYR A 28 -3.27 5.68 25.55
C TYR A 28 -3.09 7.07 26.18
N ALA A 29 -4.09 7.94 26.03
CA ALA A 29 -4.13 9.21 26.74
C ALA A 29 -4.13 9.01 28.26
N ALA A 30 -4.87 7.99 28.76
CA ALA A 30 -4.90 7.64 30.18
C ALA A 30 -3.55 7.13 30.71
N GLU A 31 -2.69 6.61 29.83
CA GLU A 31 -1.30 6.22 30.14
C GLU A 31 -0.30 7.39 30.06
N GLY A 32 -0.77 8.59 29.71
CA GLY A 32 0.07 9.79 29.56
C GLY A 32 0.89 9.83 28.27
N LEU A 33 0.50 9.06 27.24
CA LEU A 33 1.13 9.10 25.93
C LEU A 33 0.63 10.30 25.11
N LEU A 34 1.44 10.73 24.14
CA LEU A 34 1.10 11.77 23.19
C LEU A 34 0.54 11.16 21.91
N ALA A 35 -0.59 11.69 21.44
CA ALA A 35 -1.09 11.40 20.11
C ALA A 35 -0.21 12.09 19.07
N GLY A 36 0.05 11.41 17.97
CA GLY A 36 0.73 12.04 16.86
C GLY A 36 0.52 11.35 15.52
N ARG A 37 0.77 12.11 14.45
CA ARG A 37 0.71 11.61 13.07
C ARG A 37 2.11 11.44 12.51
N VAL A 38 2.40 10.26 11.96
CA VAL A 38 3.68 9.96 11.33
C VAL A 38 3.76 10.67 9.99
N VAL A 39 4.66 11.65 9.89
CA VAL A 39 4.84 12.44 8.66
C VAL A 39 5.99 11.95 7.80
N ARG A 40 6.96 11.28 8.41
CA ARG A 40 8.13 10.73 7.72
C ARG A 40 8.66 9.52 8.46
N VAL A 41 9.15 8.54 7.71
CA VAL A 41 9.81 7.34 8.26
C VAL A 41 11.19 7.20 7.64
N ASP A 42 12.24 7.14 8.47
CA ASP A 42 13.60 6.82 8.05
C ASP A 42 14.15 5.69 8.94
N ARG A 43 14.38 4.51 8.33
CA ARG A 43 15.17 3.38 8.86
C ARG A 43 15.20 3.26 10.40
N GLY A 44 14.08 2.83 10.99
CA GLY A 44 13.98 2.58 12.44
C GLY A 44 13.54 3.79 13.26
N GLN A 45 13.40 4.96 12.64
CA GLN A 45 12.87 6.17 13.26
C GLN A 45 11.80 6.83 12.40
N CYS A 46 11.03 7.72 13.01
CA CYS A 46 10.02 8.50 12.33
C CYS A 46 9.92 9.92 12.91
N ASP A 47 9.50 10.86 12.06
CA ASP A 47 9.06 12.18 12.49
C ASP A 47 7.55 12.12 12.71
N VAL A 48 7.12 12.62 13.86
CA VAL A 48 5.74 12.59 14.31
C VAL A 48 5.29 14.00 14.64
N VAL A 49 4.22 14.48 14.01
CA VAL A 49 3.55 15.71 14.41
C VAL A 49 2.67 15.42 15.62
N THR A 50 2.88 16.15 16.71
CA THR A 50 2.05 16.13 17.93
C THR A 50 1.44 17.51 18.17
N ALA A 51 0.60 17.63 19.19
CA ALA A 51 0.04 18.93 19.58
C ALA A 51 1.11 19.98 19.94
N ASP A 52 2.28 19.53 20.42
CA ASP A 52 3.40 20.39 20.83
C ASP A 52 4.43 20.63 19.71
N GLY A 53 4.12 20.15 18.49
CA GLY A 53 5.00 20.24 17.32
C GLY A 53 5.60 18.90 16.89
N VAL A 54 6.60 18.98 16.02
CA VAL A 54 7.25 17.79 15.44
C VAL A 54 8.31 17.25 16.39
N LEU A 55 8.27 15.94 16.64
CA LEU A 55 9.31 15.22 17.38
C LEU A 55 9.84 14.04 16.57
N ARG A 56 11.05 13.61 16.92
CA ARG A 56 11.67 12.39 16.40
C ARG A 56 11.44 11.24 17.38
N ALA A 57 10.97 10.10 16.88
CA ALA A 57 10.72 8.92 17.68
C ALA A 57 11.32 7.65 17.05
N ASP A 58 11.82 6.76 17.91
CA ASP A 58 12.30 5.44 17.54
C ASP A 58 11.14 4.44 17.45
N THR A 59 11.21 3.54 16.47
CA THR A 59 10.14 2.58 16.14
C THR A 59 10.44 1.16 16.64
N ALA A 60 11.48 0.95 17.44
CA ALA A 60 11.93 -0.38 17.88
C ALA A 60 10.83 -1.24 18.53
N PHE A 61 9.91 -0.64 19.30
CA PHE A 61 8.80 -1.38 19.92
C PHE A 61 7.68 -1.76 18.94
N VAL A 62 7.61 -1.08 17.80
CA VAL A 62 6.55 -1.20 16.78
C VAL A 62 7.10 -1.60 15.41
N THR A 63 8.32 -2.13 15.38
CA THR A 63 8.94 -2.70 14.17
C THR A 63 8.99 -4.22 14.31
N PRO A 64 7.87 -4.93 14.07
CA PRO A 64 7.91 -6.38 13.95
C PRO A 64 8.77 -6.79 12.75
N HIS A 65 9.16 -8.06 12.69
CA HIS A 65 9.87 -8.62 11.54
C HIS A 65 9.01 -8.63 10.25
N ASP A 66 7.70 -8.38 10.39
CA ASP A 66 6.70 -8.30 9.33
C ASP A 66 6.64 -6.89 8.69
N PRO A 67 7.03 -6.74 7.41
CA PRO A 67 6.99 -5.47 6.69
C PRO A 67 5.58 -4.87 6.49
N MET A 68 4.52 -5.61 6.79
CA MET A 68 3.15 -5.10 6.77
C MET A 68 2.74 -4.43 8.07
N ARG A 69 3.46 -4.69 9.16
CA ARG A 69 3.16 -4.16 10.50
C ARG A 69 4.19 -3.17 11.01
N VAL A 70 5.06 -2.68 10.12
CA VAL A 70 5.98 -1.58 10.41
C VAL A 70 5.26 -0.25 10.32
N VAL A 71 5.68 0.73 11.14
CA VAL A 71 5.20 2.12 11.07
C VAL A 71 5.42 2.69 9.67
N CYS A 72 4.41 3.40 9.17
CA CYS A 72 4.37 4.00 7.85
C CYS A 72 3.94 5.47 7.92
N THR A 73 4.29 6.25 6.89
CA THR A 73 3.76 7.60 6.72
C THR A 73 2.23 7.57 6.67
N GLY A 74 1.58 8.44 7.44
CA GLY A 74 0.13 8.50 7.59
C GLY A 74 -0.43 7.72 8.79
N ASP A 75 0.37 6.87 9.45
CA ASP A 75 -0.04 6.20 10.70
C ASP A 75 -0.30 7.22 11.81
N TRP A 76 -1.34 6.94 12.61
CA TRP A 76 -1.55 7.57 13.90
C TRP A 76 -0.86 6.74 14.98
N VAL A 77 -0.16 7.40 15.90
CA VAL A 77 0.71 6.75 16.88
C VAL A 77 0.52 7.31 18.27
N ALA A 78 0.79 6.45 19.26
CA ALA A 78 0.98 6.84 20.65
C ALA A 78 2.47 6.86 20.97
N VAL A 79 2.99 8.03 21.35
CA VAL A 79 4.42 8.28 21.55
C VAL A 79 4.68 8.75 22.97
N GLU A 80 5.86 8.44 23.50
CA GLU A 80 6.25 8.90 24.83
C GLU A 80 6.38 10.45 24.93
N PRO A 81 5.90 11.04 26.03
CA PRO A 81 5.94 12.49 26.25
C PRO A 81 7.34 13.03 26.56
N GLY A 82 8.31 12.16 26.84
CA GLY A 82 9.70 12.52 27.10
C GLY A 82 10.65 11.34 26.87
N GLY A 83 11.95 11.60 26.89
CA GLY A 83 12.99 10.61 26.63
C GLY A 83 13.99 11.05 25.55
N ASN A 84 15.17 10.44 25.54
CA ASN A 84 16.15 10.57 24.46
C ASN A 84 16.88 9.22 24.25
N PRO A 85 16.43 8.38 23.29
CA PRO A 85 15.36 8.64 22.33
C PRO A 85 13.96 8.54 22.96
N ARG A 86 12.96 9.13 22.30
CA ARG A 86 11.54 8.86 22.54
C ARG A 86 11.13 7.64 21.72
N TYR A 87 10.20 6.84 22.23
CA TYR A 87 9.71 5.68 21.50
C TYR A 87 8.25 5.80 21.09
N VAL A 88 7.94 5.30 19.89
CA VAL A 88 6.57 4.96 19.49
C VAL A 88 6.17 3.70 20.26
N ARG A 89 5.14 3.80 21.09
CA ARG A 89 4.64 2.68 21.90
C ARG A 89 3.71 1.78 21.12
N THR A 90 2.84 2.38 20.32
CA THR A 90 1.95 1.68 19.39
C THR A 90 1.55 2.60 18.24
N TYR A 91 1.05 2.02 17.16
CA TYR A 91 0.25 2.71 16.15
C TYR A 91 -1.22 2.29 16.31
N LEU A 92 -2.15 3.20 16.00
CA LEU A 92 -3.59 2.94 16.04
C LEU A 92 -4.03 2.05 14.85
N PRO A 93 -5.17 1.35 14.93
CA PRO A 93 -5.68 0.54 13.83
C PRO A 93 -5.78 1.35 12.53
N ARG A 94 -5.22 0.80 11.44
CA ARG A 94 -5.28 1.44 10.12
C ARG A 94 -6.66 1.29 9.53
N ARG A 95 -7.24 2.39 9.05
CA ARG A 95 -8.50 2.37 8.29
C ARG A 95 -8.28 1.95 6.84
N THR A 96 -7.17 2.40 6.25
CA THR A 96 -6.79 2.13 4.85
C THR A 96 -5.27 1.96 4.74
N ALA A 97 -4.81 1.28 3.69
CA ALA A 97 -3.38 1.08 3.46
C ALA A 97 -3.04 0.85 1.99
N PHE A 98 -2.07 1.59 1.48
CA PHE A 98 -1.46 1.30 0.19
C PHE A 98 -0.34 0.29 0.36
N VAL A 99 -0.50 -0.90 -0.20
CA VAL A 99 0.49 -1.98 -0.13
C VAL A 99 1.10 -2.21 -1.50
N ARG A 100 2.42 -2.39 -1.53
CA ARG A 100 3.15 -2.74 -2.74
C ARG A 100 3.82 -4.08 -2.60
N SER A 101 3.72 -4.88 -3.67
CA SER A 101 4.60 -6.03 -3.88
C SER A 101 6.06 -5.60 -3.99
N THR A 102 6.93 -6.09 -3.10
CA THR A 102 8.37 -5.83 -3.24
C THR A 102 8.99 -6.79 -4.24
N SER A 103 9.84 -6.29 -5.14
CA SER A 103 10.71 -7.12 -5.99
C SER A 103 11.88 -7.74 -5.19
N SER A 104 12.06 -7.30 -3.94
CA SER A 104 13.11 -7.75 -3.03
C SER A 104 12.95 -9.23 -2.67
N LYS A 105 13.99 -9.87 -2.11
CA LYS A 105 14.08 -11.34 -1.91
C LYS A 105 12.97 -11.98 -1.06
N ARG A 106 12.11 -11.18 -0.40
CA ARG A 106 10.99 -11.63 0.45
C ARG A 106 9.67 -11.52 -0.30
N SER A 107 8.77 -12.46 -0.05
CA SER A 107 7.41 -12.50 -0.62
C SER A 107 6.43 -11.57 0.11
N GLU A 108 6.93 -10.60 0.87
CA GLU A 108 6.13 -9.78 1.77
C GLU A 108 5.72 -8.48 1.05
N GLY A 109 4.44 -8.11 1.19
CA GLY A 109 3.96 -6.79 0.84
C GLY A 109 4.66 -5.73 1.70
N GLN A 110 4.88 -4.54 1.15
CA GLN A 110 5.41 -3.40 1.87
C GLN A 110 4.38 -2.29 1.89
N ILE A 111 4.08 -1.79 3.09
CA ILE A 111 3.17 -0.65 3.21
C ILE A 111 3.88 0.63 2.75
N LEU A 112 3.16 1.39 1.93
CA LEU A 112 3.63 2.62 1.31
C LEU A 112 3.07 3.87 2.00
N ALA A 113 1.79 3.83 2.35
CA ALA A 113 1.06 4.85 3.08
C ALA A 113 -0.10 4.21 3.85
N ALA A 114 -0.51 4.81 4.96
CA ALA A 114 -1.63 4.37 5.78
C ALA A 114 -2.62 5.52 6.03
N ASN A 115 -3.87 5.18 6.33
CA ASN A 115 -4.95 6.13 6.64
C ASN A 115 -5.10 7.20 5.55
N VAL A 116 -5.10 6.73 4.30
CA VAL A 116 -5.39 7.50 3.10
C VAL A 116 -6.89 7.48 2.84
N ASP A 117 -7.48 8.66 2.73
CA ASP A 117 -8.92 8.84 2.48
C ASP A 117 -9.18 8.96 0.97
N HIS A 118 -8.28 9.63 0.24
CA HIS A 118 -8.42 9.88 -1.20
C HIS A 118 -7.23 9.37 -2.00
N ALA A 119 -7.53 8.66 -3.09
CA ALA A 119 -6.56 8.21 -4.08
C ALA A 119 -6.80 8.95 -5.41
N VAL A 120 -6.04 10.02 -5.63
CA VAL A 120 -6.14 10.82 -6.85
C VAL A 120 -5.40 10.12 -7.98
N VAL A 121 -6.14 9.63 -8.97
CA VAL A 121 -5.61 9.05 -10.22
C VAL A 121 -5.38 10.18 -11.22
N ALA A 122 -4.14 10.66 -11.31
CA ALA A 122 -3.76 11.70 -12.26
C ALA A 122 -3.55 11.12 -13.67
N VAL A 123 -4.29 11.65 -14.64
CA VAL A 123 -4.26 11.25 -16.05
C VAL A 123 -3.99 12.49 -16.90
N SER A 124 -2.93 12.49 -17.70
CA SER A 124 -2.53 13.67 -18.48
C SER A 124 -3.24 13.73 -19.82
N LEU A 125 -3.92 14.84 -20.12
CA LEU A 125 -4.57 15.12 -21.40
C LEU A 125 -3.59 15.52 -22.52
N ALA A 126 -2.29 15.59 -22.24
CA ALA A 126 -1.24 15.74 -23.27
C ALA A 126 -1.06 14.50 -24.17
N LEU A 127 -1.65 13.36 -23.80
CA LEU A 127 -1.57 12.09 -24.51
C LEU A 127 -2.97 11.49 -24.61
N GLU A 128 -3.16 10.56 -25.53
CA GLU A 128 -4.41 9.81 -25.65
C GLU A 128 -4.76 9.06 -24.35
N LEU A 129 -6.06 9.03 -24.02
CA LEU A 129 -6.55 8.38 -22.82
C LEU A 129 -6.46 6.86 -22.94
N GLU A 130 -5.71 6.24 -22.03
CA GLU A 130 -5.68 4.79 -21.88
C GLU A 130 -6.63 4.34 -20.76
N LEU A 131 -7.90 4.10 -21.11
CA LEU A 131 -8.97 3.71 -20.17
C LEU A 131 -8.60 2.48 -19.33
N GLY A 132 -7.99 1.46 -19.94
CA GLY A 132 -7.51 0.26 -19.23
C GLY A 132 -6.47 0.55 -18.14
N ARG A 133 -5.74 1.66 -18.26
CA ARG A 133 -4.78 2.11 -17.24
C ARG A 133 -5.48 2.86 -16.11
N ILE A 134 -6.53 3.61 -16.41
CA ILE A 134 -7.37 4.26 -15.40
C ILE A 134 -8.03 3.18 -14.54
N GLU A 135 -8.70 2.20 -15.16
CA GLU A 135 -9.31 1.04 -14.49
C GLU A 135 -8.32 0.33 -13.55
N ARG A 136 -7.08 0.15 -14.01
CA ARG A 136 -6.01 -0.42 -13.18
C ARG A 136 -5.74 0.41 -11.91
N PHE A 137 -5.60 1.73 -12.03
CA PHE A 137 -5.33 2.58 -10.88
C PHE A 137 -6.53 2.68 -9.93
N LEU A 138 -7.75 2.63 -10.48
CA LEU A 138 -8.98 2.55 -9.69
C LEU A 138 -9.03 1.25 -8.88
N ALA A 139 -8.65 0.12 -9.47
CA ALA A 139 -8.60 -1.15 -8.75
C ALA A 139 -7.60 -1.10 -7.57
N LEU A 140 -6.46 -0.43 -7.76
CA LEU A 140 -5.49 -0.21 -6.68
C LEU A 140 -6.02 0.73 -5.58
N ALA A 141 -6.77 1.77 -5.96
CA ALA A 141 -7.38 2.68 -5.00
C ALA A 141 -8.43 1.95 -4.15
N TRP A 142 -9.36 1.24 -4.79
CA TRP A 142 -10.39 0.48 -4.11
C TRP A 142 -9.83 -0.61 -3.20
N GLU A 143 -8.81 -1.35 -3.66
CA GLU A 143 -8.14 -2.36 -2.82
C GLU A 143 -7.51 -1.76 -1.56
N SER A 144 -7.01 -0.51 -1.64
CA SER A 144 -6.42 0.15 -0.47
C SER A 144 -7.46 0.59 0.57
N GLY A 145 -8.75 0.60 0.19
CA GLY A 145 -9.87 1.17 0.94
C GLY A 145 -10.03 2.68 0.79
N ALA A 146 -9.14 3.36 0.06
CA ALA A 146 -9.24 4.80 -0.21
C ALA A 146 -10.26 5.10 -1.33
N GLN A 147 -10.98 6.21 -1.20
CA GLN A 147 -11.91 6.68 -2.22
C GLN A 147 -11.14 7.21 -3.45
N PRO A 148 -11.31 6.62 -4.64
CA PRO A 148 -10.67 7.14 -5.84
C PRO A 148 -11.30 8.47 -6.29
N VAL A 149 -10.47 9.30 -6.90
CA VAL A 149 -10.85 10.49 -7.67
C VAL A 149 -10.00 10.53 -8.93
N VAL A 150 -10.60 10.62 -10.11
CA VAL A 150 -9.83 10.75 -11.36
C VAL A 150 -9.63 12.23 -11.64
N VAL A 151 -8.37 12.62 -11.86
CA VAL A 151 -8.02 14.00 -12.19
C VAL A 151 -7.38 14.05 -13.57
N LEU A 152 -8.06 14.70 -14.51
CA LEU A 152 -7.55 14.89 -15.87
C LEU A 152 -6.67 16.13 -15.90
N THR A 153 -5.35 15.92 -15.76
CA THR A 153 -4.37 17.00 -15.69
C THR A 153 -4.07 17.58 -17.07
N LYS A 154 -3.59 18.83 -17.07
CA LYS A 154 -3.24 19.60 -18.28
C LYS A 154 -4.46 19.85 -19.18
N ALA A 155 -5.61 20.12 -18.56
CA ALA A 155 -6.84 20.45 -19.27
C ALA A 155 -6.71 21.67 -20.19
N ASP A 156 -5.74 22.56 -19.92
CA ASP A 156 -5.35 23.70 -20.77
C ASP A 156 -4.88 23.29 -22.17
N LEU A 157 -4.50 22.03 -22.39
CA LEU A 157 -4.10 21.52 -23.70
C LEU A 157 -5.29 21.14 -24.60
N VAL A 158 -6.50 21.05 -24.04
CA VAL A 158 -7.72 20.75 -24.80
C VAL A 158 -8.35 22.08 -25.23
N PRO A 159 -8.32 22.43 -26.53
CA PRO A 159 -8.63 23.78 -26.98
C PRO A 159 -10.11 24.13 -26.92
N ASP A 160 -11.01 23.14 -26.94
CA ASP A 160 -12.45 23.37 -26.92
C ASP A 160 -13.15 22.64 -25.75
N PRO A 161 -14.12 23.30 -25.07
CA PRO A 161 -14.82 22.71 -23.93
C PRO A 161 -15.67 21.47 -24.26
N VAL A 162 -16.11 21.33 -25.52
CA VAL A 162 -16.96 20.20 -25.93
C VAL A 162 -16.15 18.91 -25.96
N THR A 163 -14.95 18.95 -26.54
CA THR A 163 -13.99 17.84 -26.52
C THR A 163 -13.59 17.49 -25.10
N LEU A 164 -13.34 18.48 -24.23
CA LEU A 164 -13.05 18.21 -22.83
C LEU A 164 -14.22 17.50 -22.13
N GLY A 165 -15.46 17.92 -22.41
CA GLY A 165 -16.66 17.26 -21.91
C GLY A 165 -16.78 15.79 -22.35
N HIS A 166 -16.50 15.49 -23.62
CA HIS A 166 -16.48 14.10 -24.10
C HIS A 166 -15.38 13.26 -23.42
N LEU A 167 -14.18 13.83 -23.25
CA LEU A 167 -13.08 13.14 -22.55
C LEU A 167 -13.41 12.85 -21.09
N VAL A 168 -14.10 13.76 -20.41
CA VAL A 168 -14.63 13.53 -19.05
C VAL A 168 -15.66 12.39 -19.08
N GLN A 169 -16.62 12.44 -19.99
CA GLN A 169 -17.68 11.43 -20.12
C GLN A 169 -17.14 10.02 -20.41
N ASP A 170 -16.12 9.90 -21.26
CA ASP A 170 -15.47 8.61 -21.56
C ASP A 170 -14.86 7.97 -20.30
N VAL A 171 -14.30 8.82 -19.43
CA VAL A 171 -13.69 8.40 -18.16
C VAL A 171 -14.75 8.08 -17.11
N GLU A 172 -15.80 8.90 -17.00
CA GLU A 172 -16.94 8.65 -16.10
C GLU A 172 -17.63 7.32 -16.42
N THR A 173 -17.83 7.03 -17.71
CA THR A 173 -18.41 5.75 -18.17
C THR A 173 -17.53 4.56 -17.81
N THR A 174 -16.21 4.77 -17.73
CA THR A 174 -15.23 3.74 -17.36
C THR A 174 -15.09 3.59 -15.84
N ALA A 175 -15.51 4.59 -15.07
CA ALA A 175 -15.35 4.67 -13.63
C ALA A 175 -16.67 5.10 -12.95
N PRO A 176 -17.74 4.27 -13.02
CA PRO A 176 -19.02 4.63 -12.43
C PRO A 176 -18.89 4.96 -10.94
N GLY A 177 -19.51 6.07 -10.51
CA GLY A 177 -19.47 6.53 -9.12
C GLY A 177 -18.14 7.16 -8.67
N VAL A 178 -17.16 7.30 -9.56
CA VAL A 178 -15.89 7.99 -9.29
C VAL A 178 -15.96 9.41 -9.84
N ALA A 179 -15.61 10.41 -9.02
CA ALA A 179 -15.54 11.79 -9.48
C ALA A 179 -14.41 11.97 -10.52
N VAL A 180 -14.72 12.63 -11.63
CA VAL A 180 -13.77 12.98 -12.69
C VAL A 180 -13.64 14.50 -12.77
N ILE A 181 -12.46 15.01 -12.47
CA ILE A 181 -12.22 16.46 -12.35
C ILE A 181 -11.12 16.87 -13.34
N PRO A 182 -11.44 17.61 -14.41
CA PRO A 182 -10.41 18.19 -15.26
C PRO A 182 -9.74 19.36 -14.54
N VAL A 183 -8.42 19.40 -14.58
CA VAL A 183 -7.63 20.47 -13.93
C VAL A 183 -6.47 20.93 -14.81
N SER A 184 -6.14 22.21 -14.66
CA SER A 184 -4.87 22.74 -15.13
C SER A 184 -4.11 23.36 -13.96
N ALA A 185 -2.93 22.80 -13.66
CA ALA A 185 -2.01 23.40 -12.72
C ALA A 185 -1.38 24.70 -13.26
N THR A 186 -1.44 24.93 -14.58
CA THR A 186 -0.88 26.11 -15.23
C THR A 186 -1.83 27.31 -15.13
N THR A 187 -3.12 27.10 -15.40
CA THR A 187 -4.12 28.18 -15.36
C THR A 187 -4.80 28.30 -14.00
N GLY A 188 -4.77 27.23 -13.20
CA GLY A 188 -5.48 27.12 -11.92
C GLY A 188 -6.89 26.53 -12.05
N ASP A 189 -7.37 26.30 -13.27
CA ASP A 189 -8.73 25.81 -13.51
C ASP A 189 -8.96 24.45 -12.85
N GLY A 190 -10.09 24.33 -12.13
CA GLY A 190 -10.54 23.11 -11.45
C GLY A 190 -9.78 22.76 -10.17
N LEU A 191 -8.72 23.51 -9.80
CA LEU A 191 -7.96 23.25 -8.57
C LEU A 191 -8.76 23.56 -7.31
N ASP A 192 -9.65 24.54 -7.36
CA ASP A 192 -10.57 24.89 -6.26
C ASP A 192 -11.57 23.76 -5.98
N VAL A 193 -12.16 23.19 -7.03
CA VAL A 193 -13.06 22.03 -6.93
C VAL A 193 -12.30 20.82 -6.40
N LEU A 194 -11.10 20.56 -6.91
CA LEU A 194 -10.25 19.47 -6.42
C LEU A 194 -9.88 19.68 -4.95
N ALA A 195 -9.44 20.87 -4.55
CA ALA A 195 -9.09 21.17 -3.17
C ALA A 195 -10.27 21.01 -2.22
N ALA A 196 -11.48 21.38 -2.64
CA ALA A 196 -12.70 21.17 -1.86
C ALA A 196 -13.00 19.68 -1.66
N VAL A 197 -12.84 18.84 -2.71
CA VAL A 197 -13.04 17.39 -2.62
C VAL A 197 -12.02 16.73 -1.69
N LEU A 198 -10.77 17.20 -1.68
CA LEU A 198 -9.69 16.63 -0.87
C LEU A 198 -9.62 17.21 0.55
N SER A 199 -10.45 18.21 0.86
CA SER A 199 -10.36 18.96 2.12
C SER A 199 -10.62 18.07 3.33
N GLY A 200 -9.79 18.20 4.35
CA GLY A 200 -9.90 17.44 5.61
C GLY A 200 -9.45 15.98 5.52
N GLY A 201 -9.21 15.46 4.31
CA GLY A 201 -8.76 14.09 4.07
C GLY A 201 -7.26 13.95 3.83
N THR A 202 -6.82 12.71 3.79
CA THR A 202 -5.45 12.29 3.47
C THR A 202 -5.40 11.80 2.03
N THR A 203 -4.59 12.47 1.22
CA THR A 203 -4.54 12.23 -0.22
C THR A 203 -3.23 11.58 -0.64
N VAL A 204 -3.29 10.65 -1.59
CA VAL A 204 -2.13 10.19 -2.38
C VAL A 204 -2.34 10.45 -3.86
N LEU A 205 -1.25 10.63 -4.61
CA LEU A 205 -1.32 10.74 -6.07
C LEU A 205 -0.83 9.45 -6.75
N LEU A 206 -1.70 8.88 -7.58
CA LEU A 206 -1.45 7.74 -8.46
C LEU A 206 -1.42 8.22 -9.91
N GLY A 207 -0.80 7.43 -10.80
CA GLY A 207 -0.69 7.76 -12.22
C GLY A 207 0.72 7.62 -12.77
N GLN A 208 0.85 7.69 -14.08
CA GLN A 208 2.12 7.46 -14.76
C GLN A 208 3.17 8.55 -14.52
N SER A 209 4.43 8.22 -14.78
CA SER A 209 5.45 9.26 -14.95
C SER A 209 5.01 10.23 -16.05
N GLY A 210 5.23 11.52 -15.86
CA GLY A 210 4.79 12.56 -16.81
C GLY A 210 3.31 12.95 -16.74
N ALA A 211 2.48 12.28 -15.93
CA ALA A 211 1.06 12.59 -15.75
C ALA A 211 0.79 13.91 -14.99
N GLY A 212 1.82 14.70 -14.65
CA GLY A 212 1.65 15.98 -13.96
C GLY A 212 1.49 15.91 -12.44
N LYS A 213 1.61 14.74 -11.80
CA LYS A 213 1.45 14.57 -10.34
C LYS A 213 2.26 15.57 -9.49
N SER A 214 3.54 15.75 -9.79
CA SER A 214 4.39 16.65 -9.01
C SER A 214 3.97 18.11 -9.17
N THR A 215 3.62 18.51 -10.40
CA THR A 215 3.08 19.85 -10.69
C THR A 215 1.74 20.07 -10.00
N LEU A 216 0.84 19.08 -10.03
CA LEU A 216 -0.46 19.13 -9.36
C LEU A 216 -0.29 19.26 -7.84
N ALA A 217 0.61 18.48 -7.25
CA ALA A 217 0.90 18.55 -5.83
C ALA A 217 1.44 19.92 -5.41
N ASN A 218 2.40 20.51 -6.14
CA ASN A 218 2.87 21.87 -5.85
C ASN A 218 1.72 22.89 -5.96
N ALA A 219 0.88 22.77 -6.98
CA ALA A 219 -0.27 23.64 -7.15
C ALA A 219 -1.28 23.53 -5.99
N LEU A 220 -1.49 22.32 -5.45
CA LEU A 220 -2.35 22.09 -4.28
C LEU A 220 -1.72 22.58 -2.96
N ILE A 221 -0.40 22.49 -2.82
CA ILE A 221 0.33 22.97 -1.64
C ILE A 221 0.44 24.50 -1.64
N GLY A 222 0.41 25.14 -2.81
CA GLY A 222 0.57 26.60 -2.95
C GLY A 222 2.01 27.09 -2.83
N GLU A 223 2.98 26.18 -2.82
CA GLU A 223 4.42 26.44 -2.74
C GLU A 223 5.19 25.44 -3.62
N ASP A 224 6.36 25.83 -4.13
CA ASP A 224 7.29 24.93 -4.86
C ASP A 224 8.04 24.00 -3.89
N VAL A 225 7.29 23.21 -3.10
CA VAL A 225 7.87 22.31 -2.08
C VAL A 225 8.51 21.08 -2.72
N MET A 226 8.03 20.64 -3.88
CA MET A 226 8.65 19.54 -4.61
C MET A 226 9.46 20.05 -5.79
N ASP A 227 10.74 19.66 -5.86
CA ASP A 227 11.58 19.88 -7.03
C ASP A 227 10.94 19.23 -8.27
N VAL A 228 10.28 20.05 -9.10
CA VAL A 228 9.80 19.63 -10.43
C VAL A 228 11.03 19.58 -11.35
N GLN A 229 11.86 18.56 -11.18
CA GLN A 229 12.83 18.23 -12.22
C GLN A 229 12.04 17.69 -13.42
N ALA A 230 11.78 18.60 -14.36
CA ALA A 230 11.26 18.30 -15.69
C ALA A 230 11.95 17.05 -16.22
N ALA A 231 11.15 16.15 -16.81
CA ALA A 231 11.59 14.88 -17.35
C ALA A 231 12.88 15.06 -18.17
N ARG A 232 14.02 14.71 -17.57
CA ARG A 232 15.24 14.45 -18.33
C ARG A 232 15.02 13.08 -18.96
N ASP A 233 14.47 13.13 -20.17
CA ASP A 233 14.85 12.20 -21.21
C ASP A 233 16.39 12.13 -21.23
N VAL A 234 16.89 10.90 -21.29
CA VAL A 234 18.28 10.44 -21.47
C VAL A 234 18.70 9.50 -20.33
N ASP A 235 18.86 8.25 -20.74
CA ASP A 235 19.47 7.09 -20.08
C ASP A 235 18.58 6.25 -19.15
N GLY A 236 18.14 5.12 -19.70
CA GLY A 236 17.28 4.06 -19.14
C GLY A 236 17.84 3.29 -17.93
N LYS A 237 18.42 3.98 -16.95
CA LYS A 237 18.70 3.48 -15.59
C LYS A 237 18.52 4.61 -14.56
N GLY A 238 17.45 5.39 -14.68
CA GLY A 238 17.15 6.56 -13.86
C GLY A 238 16.80 6.20 -12.41
N ARG A 239 17.77 6.41 -11.50
CA ARG A 239 17.55 6.44 -10.05
C ARG A 239 16.82 7.74 -9.71
N HIS A 240 15.49 7.70 -9.63
CA HIS A 240 14.71 8.83 -9.12
C HIS A 240 15.13 9.10 -7.67
N THR A 241 15.75 10.26 -7.42
CA THR A 241 16.45 10.58 -6.16
C THR A 241 15.60 11.44 -5.22
N THR A 242 14.29 11.20 -5.16
CA THR A 242 13.47 11.64 -4.02
C THR A 242 13.27 10.38 -3.20
N THR A 243 13.99 10.21 -2.08
CA THR A 243 13.94 8.99 -1.26
C THR A 243 13.19 9.19 0.06
N THR A 244 12.69 10.40 0.31
CA THR A 244 11.94 10.76 1.50
C THR A 244 10.45 10.70 1.22
N ARG A 245 9.70 9.98 2.05
CA ARG A 245 8.23 9.98 2.06
C ARG A 245 7.78 11.05 3.04
N ASN A 246 7.08 12.06 2.54
CA ASN A 246 6.64 13.18 3.35
C ASN A 246 5.12 13.29 3.31
N LEU A 247 4.53 13.55 4.48
CA LEU A 247 3.16 14.01 4.63
C LEU A 247 3.18 15.53 4.78
N LEU A 248 2.47 16.22 3.89
CA LEU A 248 2.46 17.67 3.76
C LEU A 248 1.04 18.17 4.01
N ALA A 249 0.86 19.17 4.89
CA ALA A 249 -0.44 19.78 5.10
C ALA A 249 -0.82 20.65 3.90
N LEU A 250 -2.09 20.62 3.49
CA LEU A 250 -2.63 21.43 2.40
C LEU A 250 -3.22 22.73 2.98
N PRO A 251 -3.05 23.90 2.32
CA PRO A 251 -3.64 25.16 2.76
C PRO A 251 -5.17 25.12 2.86
N GLY A 252 -5.82 24.37 1.95
CA GLY A 252 -7.28 24.14 1.94
C GLY A 252 -7.79 23.12 2.96
N GLY A 253 -6.90 22.64 3.86
CA GLY A 253 -7.19 21.56 4.80
C GLY A 253 -6.95 20.17 4.21
N GLY A 254 -6.67 19.21 5.09
CA GLY A 254 -6.22 17.87 4.68
C GLY A 254 -4.72 17.80 4.44
N VAL A 255 -4.25 16.65 3.98
CA VAL A 255 -2.83 16.38 3.81
C VAL A 255 -2.55 15.60 2.53
N LEU A 256 -1.34 15.75 2.00
CA LEU A 256 -0.83 15.03 0.86
C LEU A 256 0.35 14.15 1.27
N ILE A 257 0.31 12.87 0.93
CA ILE A 257 1.44 11.95 1.08
C ILE A 257 2.14 11.79 -0.27
N ASP A 258 3.33 12.37 -0.40
CA ASP A 258 4.21 12.09 -1.55
C ASP A 258 5.11 10.89 -1.22
N THR A 259 4.82 9.76 -1.86
CA THR A 259 5.64 8.56 -1.75
C THR A 259 6.11 8.15 -3.15
N PRO A 260 7.41 8.31 -3.46
CA PRO A 260 8.02 7.81 -4.70
C PRO A 260 7.72 6.33 -4.97
N GLY A 261 7.51 5.54 -3.91
CA GLY A 261 7.16 4.12 -3.98
C GLY A 261 5.78 3.82 -4.60
N LEU A 262 4.88 4.81 -4.65
CA LEU A 262 3.58 4.71 -5.34
C LEU A 262 3.74 4.73 -6.87
N ARG A 263 4.92 5.15 -7.37
CA ARG A 263 5.29 5.07 -8.78
C ARG A 263 5.59 3.59 -9.12
N GLY A 264 4.60 2.89 -9.65
CA GLY A 264 4.72 1.48 -10.05
C GLY A 264 4.28 0.47 -8.99
N VAL A 265 3.24 0.80 -8.20
CA VAL A 265 2.52 -0.21 -7.41
C VAL A 265 1.90 -1.23 -8.37
N GLY A 266 2.29 -2.49 -8.22
CA GLY A 266 1.62 -3.60 -8.89
C GLY A 266 0.32 -3.95 -8.19
N LEU A 267 -0.65 -4.53 -8.90
CA LEU A 267 -1.86 -5.14 -8.32
C LEU A 267 -1.44 -6.27 -7.39
N TRP A 268 -1.20 -5.95 -6.12
CA TRP A 268 -0.91 -6.95 -5.10
C TRP A 268 -2.23 -7.29 -4.43
N ASP A 269 -2.65 -8.54 -4.55
CA ASP A 269 -3.84 -9.06 -3.88
C ASP A 269 -5.11 -8.23 -4.15
N ALA A 270 -5.18 -7.61 -5.34
CA ALA A 270 -6.18 -6.60 -5.67
C ALA A 270 -7.50 -7.18 -6.20
N GLU A 271 -7.90 -8.36 -5.71
CA GLU A 271 -9.07 -9.07 -6.25
C GLU A 271 -10.36 -8.30 -5.93
N SER A 272 -10.48 -7.81 -4.70
CA SER A 272 -11.63 -7.00 -4.27
C SER A 272 -11.70 -5.68 -5.03
N GLY A 273 -10.54 -5.02 -5.22
CA GLY A 273 -10.45 -3.78 -5.99
C GLY A 273 -10.80 -3.96 -7.46
N VAL A 274 -10.43 -5.09 -8.09
CA VAL A 274 -10.87 -5.40 -9.46
C VAL A 274 -12.38 -5.61 -9.50
N GLY A 275 -12.95 -6.38 -8.56
CA GLY A 275 -14.40 -6.58 -8.48
C GLY A 275 -15.17 -5.26 -8.37
N GLN A 276 -14.69 -4.30 -7.58
CA GLN A 276 -15.33 -2.98 -7.48
C GLN A 276 -15.25 -2.15 -8.76
N VAL A 277 -14.15 -2.21 -9.52
CA VAL A 277 -14.03 -1.49 -10.80
C VAL A 277 -14.95 -2.06 -11.87
N PHE A 278 -15.23 -3.36 -11.83
CA PHE A 278 -16.05 -4.07 -12.82
C PHE A 278 -17.30 -4.66 -12.16
N ALA A 279 -17.91 -3.91 -11.25
CA ALA A 279 -19.06 -4.36 -10.47
C ALA A 279 -20.21 -4.83 -11.38
N GLU A 280 -20.42 -4.18 -12.53
CA GLU A 280 -21.44 -4.59 -13.48
C GLU A 280 -21.17 -5.97 -14.08
N ILE A 281 -19.90 -6.38 -14.21
CA ILE A 281 -19.51 -7.71 -14.69
C ILE A 281 -19.71 -8.75 -13.58
N GLU A 282 -19.37 -8.41 -12.33
CA GLU A 282 -19.60 -9.29 -11.18
C GLU A 282 -21.10 -9.53 -10.94
N GLU A 283 -21.93 -8.50 -11.10
CA GLU A 283 -23.39 -8.60 -11.03
C GLU A 283 -23.95 -9.53 -12.11
N LEU A 284 -23.52 -9.36 -13.38
CA LEU A 284 -23.88 -10.26 -14.47
C LEU A 284 -23.34 -11.69 -14.25
N ALA A 285 -22.15 -11.83 -13.67
CA ALA A 285 -21.53 -13.13 -13.41
C ALA A 285 -22.36 -13.98 -12.43
N ALA A 286 -23.08 -13.35 -11.50
CA ALA A 286 -23.96 -14.04 -10.55
C ALA A 286 -25.13 -14.77 -11.24
N ASP A 287 -25.55 -14.31 -12.42
CA ASP A 287 -26.61 -14.92 -13.23
C ASP A 287 -26.09 -15.98 -14.23
N CYS A 288 -24.79 -16.26 -14.23
CA CYS A 288 -24.23 -17.32 -15.07
C CYS A 288 -24.76 -18.69 -14.65
N ARG A 289 -24.98 -19.56 -15.64
CA ARG A 289 -25.35 -20.96 -15.42
C ARG A 289 -24.35 -21.72 -14.53
N PHE A 290 -23.07 -21.36 -14.59
CA PHE A 290 -21.98 -21.99 -13.86
C PHE A 290 -21.30 -20.99 -12.91
N HIS A 291 -21.03 -21.42 -11.68
CA HIS A 291 -20.38 -20.61 -10.65
C HIS A 291 -18.90 -20.26 -10.94
N ASP A 292 -18.24 -21.06 -11.78
CA ASP A 292 -16.83 -20.97 -12.15
C ASP A 292 -16.65 -20.54 -13.61
N CYS A 293 -17.64 -19.81 -14.14
CA CYS A 293 -17.62 -19.30 -15.51
C CYS A 293 -16.43 -18.36 -15.71
N ALA A 294 -15.56 -18.66 -16.68
CA ALA A 294 -14.46 -17.77 -17.09
C ALA A 294 -14.91 -16.71 -18.11
N HIS A 295 -16.20 -16.73 -18.47
CA HIS A 295 -16.87 -15.87 -19.43
C HIS A 295 -16.24 -15.89 -20.82
N VAL A 296 -15.61 -16.99 -21.26
CA VAL A 296 -14.92 -17.09 -22.55
C VAL A 296 -15.81 -17.65 -23.65
N ALA A 297 -16.48 -18.77 -23.37
CA ALA A 297 -17.29 -19.50 -24.36
C ALA A 297 -18.35 -20.41 -23.70
N GLU A 298 -18.58 -20.27 -22.40
CA GLU A 298 -19.45 -21.11 -21.61
C GLU A 298 -20.92 -20.91 -22.00
N PRO A 299 -21.71 -21.98 -22.18
CA PRO A 299 -23.12 -21.86 -22.54
C PRO A 299 -23.95 -21.35 -21.35
N GLY A 300 -24.84 -20.38 -21.60
CA GLY A 300 -25.64 -19.74 -20.55
C GLY A 300 -24.82 -18.79 -19.67
N CYS A 301 -23.83 -18.13 -20.27
CA CYS A 301 -23.04 -17.09 -19.61
C CYS A 301 -23.74 -15.74 -19.80
N ALA A 302 -24.33 -15.22 -18.72
CA ALA A 302 -25.02 -13.92 -18.75
C ALA A 302 -24.08 -12.76 -19.16
N VAL A 303 -22.78 -12.84 -18.86
CA VAL A 303 -21.79 -11.85 -19.29
C VAL A 303 -21.60 -11.87 -20.81
N LEU A 304 -21.57 -13.04 -21.45
CA LEU A 304 -21.48 -13.15 -22.91
C LEU A 304 -22.79 -12.70 -23.57
N ASP A 305 -23.94 -13.04 -22.98
CA ASP A 305 -25.25 -12.55 -23.46
C ASP A 305 -25.35 -11.01 -23.39
N ALA A 306 -24.76 -10.39 -22.37
CA ALA A 306 -24.66 -8.94 -22.24
C ALA A 306 -23.72 -8.30 -23.28
N LEU A 307 -22.66 -9.01 -23.70
CA LEU A 307 -21.84 -8.57 -24.84
C LEU A 307 -22.64 -8.63 -26.15
N ASP A 308 -23.33 -9.74 -26.39
CA ASP A 308 -24.09 -9.98 -27.64
C ASP A 308 -25.24 -8.98 -27.80
N SER A 309 -25.86 -8.56 -26.69
CA SER A 309 -26.91 -7.52 -26.67
C SER A 309 -26.37 -6.09 -26.70
N GLY A 310 -25.06 -5.89 -26.54
CA GLY A 310 -24.42 -4.58 -26.46
C GLY A 310 -24.59 -3.85 -25.11
N ALA A 311 -25.16 -4.51 -24.10
CA ALA A 311 -25.28 -3.97 -22.75
C ALA A 311 -23.91 -3.86 -22.04
N LEU A 312 -22.96 -4.73 -22.40
CA LEU A 312 -21.58 -4.67 -21.93
C LEU A 312 -20.63 -4.40 -23.12
N PRO A 313 -19.76 -3.37 -23.06
CA PRO A 313 -18.74 -3.17 -24.09
C PRO A 313 -17.64 -4.25 -24.05
N GLU A 314 -17.24 -4.78 -25.21
CA GLU A 314 -16.17 -5.80 -25.32
C GLU A 314 -14.87 -5.35 -24.64
N ARG A 315 -14.50 -4.07 -24.79
CA ARG A 315 -13.34 -3.45 -24.13
C ARG A 315 -13.34 -3.66 -22.61
N ARG A 316 -14.51 -3.54 -21.96
CA ARG A 316 -14.65 -3.69 -20.50
C ARG A 316 -14.33 -5.11 -20.06
N LEU A 317 -14.89 -6.11 -20.74
CA LEU A 317 -14.62 -7.50 -20.43
C LEU A 317 -13.14 -7.88 -20.67
N ASP A 318 -12.54 -7.35 -21.72
CA ASP A 318 -11.12 -7.57 -22.00
C ASP A 318 -10.19 -6.97 -20.94
N SER A 319 -10.50 -5.74 -20.50
CA SER A 319 -9.82 -5.11 -19.37
C SER A 319 -9.97 -5.93 -18.08
N TYR A 320 -11.18 -6.37 -17.75
CA TYR A 320 -11.46 -7.21 -16.58
C TYR A 320 -10.63 -8.50 -16.59
N ARG A 321 -10.70 -9.28 -17.67
CA ARG A 321 -9.91 -10.51 -17.85
C ARG A 321 -8.41 -10.23 -17.79
N LYS A 322 -7.94 -9.12 -18.37
CA LYS A 322 -6.52 -8.73 -18.33
C LYS A 322 -6.06 -8.46 -16.90
N LEU A 323 -6.84 -7.73 -16.11
CA LEU A 323 -6.53 -7.40 -14.72
C LEU A 323 -6.60 -8.63 -13.82
N LEU A 324 -7.61 -9.49 -13.97
CA LEU A 324 -7.68 -10.78 -13.25
C LEU A 324 -6.45 -11.66 -13.54
N ARG A 325 -6.07 -11.81 -14.81
CA ARG A 325 -4.87 -12.59 -15.19
C ARG A 325 -3.59 -11.99 -14.62
N GLU A 326 -3.48 -10.67 -14.56
CA GLU A 326 -2.33 -10.02 -13.94
C GLU A 326 -2.29 -10.28 -12.43
N ASN A 327 -3.43 -10.13 -11.74
CA ASN A 327 -3.56 -10.38 -10.31
C ASN A 327 -3.18 -11.83 -9.97
N GLN A 328 -3.78 -12.82 -10.65
CA GLN A 328 -3.47 -14.24 -10.48
C GLN A 328 -1.98 -14.54 -10.69
N ARG A 329 -1.33 -13.89 -11.68
CA ARG A 329 0.12 -14.04 -11.90
C ARG A 329 0.95 -13.49 -10.75
N ILE A 330 0.50 -12.41 -10.13
CA ILE A 330 1.18 -11.79 -8.98
C ILE A 330 1.02 -12.70 -7.75
N VAL A 331 -0.20 -13.12 -7.43
CA VAL A 331 -0.51 -14.06 -6.34
C VAL A 331 0.28 -15.37 -6.48
N ALA A 332 0.26 -15.99 -7.67
CA ALA A 332 0.96 -17.25 -7.91
C ALA A 332 2.50 -17.12 -7.74
N LYS A 333 3.09 -16.00 -8.16
CA LYS A 333 4.53 -15.73 -7.97
C LYS A 333 4.87 -15.57 -6.49
N THR A 334 4.02 -14.89 -5.74
CA THR A 334 4.14 -14.71 -4.29
C THR A 334 4.12 -16.04 -3.56
N ASP A 335 3.11 -16.86 -3.85
CA ASP A 335 2.91 -18.17 -3.25
C ASP A 335 4.08 -19.12 -3.49
N ALA A 336 4.51 -19.25 -4.75
CA ALA A 336 5.61 -20.12 -5.12
C ALA A 336 6.91 -19.71 -4.40
N ARG A 337 7.13 -18.40 -4.25
CA ARG A 337 8.29 -17.84 -3.56
C ARG A 337 8.21 -18.04 -2.05
N LEU A 338 7.04 -17.82 -1.44
CA LEU A 338 6.78 -18.06 -0.01
C LEU A 338 7.03 -19.53 0.35
N ARG A 339 6.50 -20.47 -0.46
CA ARG A 339 6.77 -21.91 -0.29
C ARG A 339 8.27 -22.23 -0.38
N ALA A 340 9.01 -21.58 -1.27
CA ALA A 340 10.45 -21.76 -1.39
C ALA A 340 11.23 -21.20 -0.19
N GLU A 341 10.79 -20.08 0.38
CA GLU A 341 11.38 -19.46 1.57
C GLU A 341 11.14 -20.31 2.82
N ILE A 342 9.90 -20.78 3.04
CA ILE A 342 9.57 -21.74 4.10
C ILE A 342 10.48 -22.97 4.01
N ARG A 343 10.61 -23.59 2.83
CA ARG A 343 11.51 -24.73 2.64
C ARG A 343 12.98 -24.41 2.99
N ARG A 344 13.46 -23.21 2.69
CA ARG A 344 14.84 -22.78 3.04
C ARG A 344 14.99 -22.58 4.54
N ASP A 345 14.00 -21.97 5.20
CA ASP A 345 14.03 -21.76 6.65
C ASP A 345 13.96 -23.10 7.41
N TRP A 346 13.09 -24.02 6.97
CA TRP A 346 13.05 -25.39 7.47
C TRP A 346 14.41 -26.10 7.35
N LYS A 347 15.08 -25.99 6.20
CA LYS A 347 16.44 -26.54 6.02
C LYS A 347 17.47 -25.89 6.96
N ARG A 348 17.39 -24.56 7.18
CA ARG A 348 18.30 -23.84 8.11
C ARG A 348 18.06 -24.23 9.57
N ARG A 349 16.80 -24.36 9.99
CA ARG A 349 16.42 -24.81 11.34
C ARG A 349 16.80 -26.27 11.58
N GLY A 350 16.60 -27.14 10.57
CA GLY A 350 17.08 -28.52 10.59
C GLY A 350 18.59 -28.63 10.71
N ALA A 351 19.35 -27.80 9.98
CA ALA A 351 20.81 -27.75 10.07
C ALA A 351 21.33 -27.25 11.44
N ARG A 352 20.58 -26.38 12.13
CA ARG A 352 20.90 -25.96 13.51
C ARG A 352 20.63 -27.03 14.56
N ARG A 353 19.59 -27.87 14.38
CA ARG A 353 19.33 -29.02 15.27
C ARG A 353 20.33 -30.18 15.09
N LEU A 354 21.04 -30.25 13.97
CA LEU A 354 22.07 -31.26 13.68
C LEU A 354 23.48 -30.92 14.21
N ARG A 355 23.65 -29.83 14.97
CA ARG A 355 24.91 -29.51 15.70
C ARG A 355 24.78 -29.79 17.20
N VAL A 356 24.44 -31.02 17.58
CA VAL A 356 24.86 -31.56 18.87
C VAL A 356 26.02 -32.51 18.57
N VAL A 357 27.23 -32.00 18.73
CA VAL A 357 28.45 -32.81 18.67
C VAL A 357 28.44 -33.73 19.88
N VAL A 358 28.32 -35.04 19.66
CA VAL A 358 28.66 -36.04 20.68
C VAL A 358 30.17 -35.93 20.89
N VAL A 359 30.59 -35.20 21.93
CA VAL A 359 31.99 -35.15 22.35
C VAL A 359 32.27 -36.40 23.16
N TRP A 360 32.94 -37.39 22.55
CA TRP A 360 33.46 -38.53 23.27
C TRP A 360 34.76 -38.10 23.98
N ARG A 361 34.74 -38.00 25.31
CA ARG A 361 35.94 -37.79 26.14
C ARG A 361 36.55 -39.14 26.49
N PRO A 362 37.82 -39.42 26.16
CA PRO A 362 38.52 -40.56 26.74
C PRO A 362 38.96 -40.23 28.18
N LEU A 363 38.74 -41.17 29.10
CA LEU A 363 39.21 -41.10 30.49
C LEU A 363 40.75 -41.28 30.56
N PRO A 364 41.44 -40.67 31.54
CA PRO A 364 42.89 -40.71 31.63
C PRO A 364 43.41 -42.04 32.18
N SER A 365 44.59 -42.42 31.67
CA SER A 365 45.34 -43.62 31.98
C SER A 365 45.83 -43.70 33.43
N THR A 366 45.64 -44.85 34.09
CA THR A 366 46.49 -45.30 35.19
C THR A 366 46.83 -46.79 35.06
N SER A 367 48.13 -47.05 34.90
CA SER A 367 48.95 -48.21 35.29
C SER A 367 48.54 -49.66 34.98
N ARG A 368 49.42 -50.32 34.21
CA ARG A 368 49.88 -51.74 34.19
C ARG A 368 49.11 -52.76 35.05
N ALA A 369 48.61 -53.83 34.41
CA ALA A 369 49.12 -55.22 34.53
C ALA A 369 48.22 -56.24 33.80
N ALA A 370 48.87 -57.25 33.20
CA ALA A 370 48.40 -58.61 32.84
C ALA A 370 47.13 -58.77 31.96
N CYS A 371 47.23 -59.22 30.69
CA CYS A 371 47.43 -60.59 30.19
C CYS A 371 46.11 -61.29 29.79
N THR A 372 46.16 -61.94 28.62
CA THR A 372 45.28 -63.00 28.07
C THR A 372 43.87 -62.67 27.52
N SER A 373 43.79 -62.69 26.18
CA SER A 373 42.85 -63.40 25.29
C SER A 373 41.38 -63.60 25.69
N ILE A 374 40.45 -63.25 24.78
CA ILE A 374 39.42 -64.14 24.17
C ILE A 374 38.45 -63.31 23.29
N THR A 375 37.78 -64.05 22.40
CA THR A 375 37.13 -63.80 21.12
C THR A 375 35.72 -63.15 21.13
N SER A 376 35.33 -62.69 19.93
CA SER A 376 34.02 -62.84 19.24
C SER A 376 32.78 -61.99 19.60
N SER A 377 32.31 -61.29 18.55
CA SER A 377 30.91 -61.13 18.06
C SER A 377 29.98 -60.00 18.57
N PRO A 378 29.02 -59.56 17.71
CA PRO A 378 28.40 -58.23 17.74
C PRO A 378 26.98 -58.22 18.31
N ILE A 379 26.53 -57.10 18.89
CA ILE A 379 25.12 -56.93 19.32
C ILE A 379 24.51 -55.62 18.79
N ARG A 380 23.28 -55.82 18.30
CA ARG A 380 22.31 -54.93 17.66
C ARG A 380 22.09 -53.59 18.37
N ALA A 381 21.94 -52.54 17.56
CA ALA A 381 21.35 -51.26 17.96
C ALA A 381 19.81 -51.35 17.99
N LEU A 382 19.20 -50.92 19.09
CA LEU A 382 17.78 -50.61 19.20
C LEU A 382 17.66 -49.08 19.39
N ALA A 383 17.03 -48.41 18.44
CA ALA A 383 16.69 -46.99 18.53
C ALA A 383 15.34 -46.84 19.25
N ARG A 384 15.31 -46.07 20.34
CA ARG A 384 14.08 -45.45 20.86
C ARG A 384 14.09 -43.97 20.49
N VAL A 385 12.97 -43.52 19.94
CA VAL A 385 12.68 -42.12 19.63
C VAL A 385 11.73 -41.63 20.71
N ASP A 386 12.15 -40.64 21.50
CA ASP A 386 11.26 -39.86 22.35
C ASP A 386 11.03 -38.48 21.72
N LEU A 387 9.77 -38.14 21.51
CA LEU A 387 9.28 -36.80 21.15
C LEU A 387 8.98 -36.02 22.45
N PRO A 388 9.39 -34.75 22.60
CA PRO A 388 8.94 -33.95 23.73
C PRO A 388 7.60 -33.26 23.44
N ALA A 389 6.85 -33.04 24.52
CA ALA A 389 5.53 -32.40 24.60
C ALA A 389 5.49 -30.95 24.10
#